data_AF-A0A428U478-F1
#
_entry.id   AF-A0A428U478-F1
#
_cell.length_a   1.000
_cell.length_b   1.000
_cell.length_c   1.000
_cell.angle_alpha   90.00
_cell.angle_beta   90.00
_cell.angle_gamma   90.00
#
_symmetry.space_group_name_H-M   'P 1'
#
loop_
_entity.id
_entity.type
_entity.pdbx_description
1 polymer ?
#
loop_
_entity_poly.entity_id
_entity_poly.type
_entity_poly.pdbx_seq_one_letter_code
_entity_poly.pdbx_strand_id
1 'polypeptide(L)'
;MDSKGMYFTPEREFVQQAISISQKQVDGKVEALAYKGNVIIVGRSSETSNLYSEDESSMDTLDMDWSVEDTTGFINVNAIRIAKYGERKIRDGEPLSKRK
;
A
#
# COMPACT_ATOMS: atom_id res chain seq x y z
N MET A 1 8.31 14.21 -13.79
CA MET A 1 8.09 15.52 -13.15
C MET A 1 9.36 16.32 -13.38
N ASP A 2 9.46 17.14 -14.40
CA ASP A 2 8.46 18.07 -14.91
C ASP A 2 8.59 18.24 -16.42
N SER A 3 7.56 17.83 -17.16
CA SER A 3 7.48 18.01 -18.61
C SER A 3 6.81 19.33 -19.00
N LYS A 4 6.45 20.19 -18.04
CA LYS A 4 5.67 21.41 -18.24
C LYS A 4 6.33 22.71 -17.75
N GLY A 5 7.56 22.65 -17.20
CA GLY A 5 8.35 23.86 -16.86
C GLY A 5 7.90 24.61 -15.60
N MET A 6 7.12 23.98 -14.74
CA MET A 6 6.64 24.46 -13.44
C MET A 6 7.63 24.20 -12.29
N TYR A 7 8.92 24.07 -12.58
CA TYR A 7 9.91 23.73 -11.54
C TYR A 7 10.09 24.87 -10.52
N PHE A 8 9.94 26.13 -10.93
CA PHE A 8 10.12 27.32 -10.10
C PHE A 8 8.79 27.97 -9.72
N THR A 9 7.79 27.17 -9.32
CA THR A 9 6.47 27.68 -8.93
C THR A 9 6.14 27.32 -7.48
N PRO A 10 5.30 28.12 -6.79
CA PRO A 10 4.93 27.85 -5.40
C PRO A 10 4.25 26.48 -5.22
N GLU A 11 3.52 25.97 -6.22
CA GLU A 11 2.92 24.64 -6.17
C GLU A 11 3.98 23.54 -6.11
N ARG A 12 5.11 23.73 -6.81
CA ARG A 12 6.23 22.79 -6.78
C ARG A 12 6.90 22.78 -5.42
N GLU A 13 7.06 23.94 -4.79
CA GLU A 13 7.60 24.07 -3.43
C GLU A 13 6.71 23.32 -2.43
N PHE A 14 5.38 23.51 -2.49
CA PHE A 14 4.44 22.80 -1.63
C PHE A 14 4.56 21.28 -1.77
N VAL A 15 4.55 20.76 -3.00
CA VAL A 15 4.70 19.32 -3.26
C VAL A 15 6.08 18.82 -2.81
N GLN A 16 7.13 19.61 -3.00
CA GLN A 16 8.47 19.24 -2.55
C GLN A 16 8.54 19.08 -1.03
N GLN A 17 7.88 19.94 -0.27
CA GLN A 17 7.83 19.82 1.19
C GLN A 17 7.09 18.54 1.62
N ALA A 18 5.96 18.22 0.99
CA ALA A 18 5.23 16.98 1.25
C ALA A 18 6.10 15.74 0.96
N ILE A 19 6.85 15.76 -0.15
CA ILE A 19 7.81 14.71 -0.49
C ILE A 19 8.88 14.61 0.59
N SER A 20 9.54 15.71 0.96
CA SER A 20 10.60 15.70 1.97
C SER A 20 10.13 15.15 3.32
N ILE A 21 8.90 15.46 3.74
CA ILE A 21 8.32 14.91 4.97
C ILE A 21 8.13 13.40 4.86
N SER A 22 7.60 12.90 3.73
CA SER A 22 7.41 11.46 3.51
C SER A 22 8.73 10.67 3.53
N GLN A 23 9.85 11.30 3.18
CA GLN A 23 11.16 10.64 3.10
C GLN A 23 11.91 10.57 4.44
N LYS A 24 11.37 11.13 5.54
CA LYS A 24 12.08 11.21 6.83
C LYS A 24 12.49 9.87 7.45
N GLN A 25 11.73 8.82 7.19
CA GLN A 25 11.99 7.45 7.69
C GLN A 25 12.19 6.46 6.52
N VAL A 26 12.61 6.98 5.36
CA VAL A 26 12.90 6.16 4.18
C VAL A 26 14.40 5.94 4.13
N ASP A 27 14.83 4.92 4.86
CA ASP A 27 16.21 4.46 4.96
C ASP A 27 16.26 2.93 4.92
N GLY A 28 17.38 2.41 4.42
CA GLY A 28 17.59 0.98 4.30
C GLY A 28 18.46 0.64 3.09
N LYS A 29 18.66 -0.66 2.90
CA LYS A 29 19.39 -1.25 1.80
C LYS A 29 18.44 -2.09 0.97
N VAL A 30 18.59 -1.99 -0.34
CA VAL A 30 17.81 -2.76 -1.31
C VAL A 30 18.78 -3.55 -2.16
N GLU A 31 18.64 -4.87 -2.13
CA GLU A 31 19.44 -5.76 -2.96
C GLU A 31 18.73 -5.96 -4.30
N ALA A 32 19.42 -5.61 -5.38
CA ALA A 32 18.86 -5.65 -6.72
C ALA A 32 19.78 -6.41 -7.67
N LEU A 33 19.17 -7.29 -8.46
CA LEU A 33 19.82 -8.03 -9.54
C LEU A 33 19.50 -7.35 -10.87
N ALA A 34 20.52 -6.82 -11.53
CA ALA A 34 20.39 -6.35 -12.91
C ALA A 34 20.69 -7.51 -13.87
N TYR A 35 19.68 -7.96 -14.62
CA TYR A 35 19.82 -9.08 -15.55
C TYR A 35 19.07 -8.82 -16.87
N LYS A 36 19.79 -8.92 -18.00
CA LYS A 36 19.24 -8.78 -19.37
C LYS A 36 18.33 -7.55 -19.57
N GLY A 37 18.73 -6.40 -19.03
CA GLY A 37 17.96 -5.15 -19.13
C GLY A 37 16.79 -5.04 -18.15
N ASN A 38 16.65 -5.97 -17.22
CA ASN A 38 15.69 -5.92 -16.11
C ASN A 38 16.41 -5.70 -14.77
N VAL A 39 15.71 -5.13 -13.79
CA VAL A 39 16.14 -4.98 -12.40
C VAL A 39 15.14 -5.74 -11.52
N ILE A 40 15.63 -6.74 -10.80
CA ILE A 40 14.82 -7.59 -9.91
C ILE A 40 15.23 -7.29 -8.47
N ILE A 41 14.27 -6.97 -7.61
CA ILE A 41 14.54 -6.75 -6.19
C ILE A 41 14.55 -8.11 -5.49
N VAL A 42 15.68 -8.45 -4.87
CA VAL A 42 15.91 -9.74 -4.21
C VAL A 42 15.70 -9.62 -2.70
N GLY A 43 16.04 -8.48 -2.12
CA GLY A 43 15.98 -8.27 -0.68
C GLY A 43 15.83 -6.80 -0.29
N ARG A 44 15.33 -6.58 0.92
CA ARG A 44 15.24 -5.26 1.55
C ARG A 44 15.59 -5.42 3.03
N SER A 45 16.36 -4.49 3.57
CA SER A 45 16.64 -4.41 4.99
C SER A 45 16.70 -2.95 5.42
N SER A 46 16.29 -2.67 6.65
CA SER A 46 16.36 -1.33 7.24
C SER A 46 16.62 -1.47 8.72
N GLU A 47 17.49 -0.60 9.25
CA GLU A 47 17.80 -0.57 10.69
C GLU A 47 16.82 0.30 11.47
N THR A 48 16.09 1.19 10.80
CA THR A 48 15.14 2.12 11.47
C THR A 48 13.70 2.02 10.99
N SER A 49 13.44 1.34 9.87
CA SER A 49 12.08 1.06 9.41
C SER A 49 11.50 -0.15 10.14
N ASN A 50 10.83 0.13 11.25
CA ASN A 50 10.24 -0.87 12.16
C ASN A 50 8.81 -1.25 11.75
N LEU A 51 8.41 -0.97 10.50
CA LEU A 51 7.05 -1.22 10.00
C LEU A 51 6.84 -2.66 9.54
N TYR A 52 7.91 -3.43 9.42
CA TYR A 52 7.86 -4.87 9.16
C TYR A 52 8.22 -5.62 10.43
N SER A 53 7.35 -6.54 10.84
CA SER A 53 7.59 -7.50 11.92
C SER A 53 7.44 -8.90 11.36
N GLU A 54 8.48 -9.73 11.51
CA GLU A 54 8.46 -11.13 11.09
C GLU A 54 7.47 -11.94 11.92
N ASP A 55 7.42 -11.69 13.23
CA ASP A 55 6.53 -12.38 14.17
C ASP A 55 5.05 -12.13 13.86
N GLU A 56 4.67 -10.87 13.54
CA GLU A 56 3.30 -10.51 13.17
C GLU A 56 2.91 -11.02 11.77
N SER A 57 3.88 -11.28 10.90
CA SER A 57 3.67 -11.72 9.51
C SER A 57 3.72 -13.24 9.36
N SER A 58 4.19 -13.94 10.37
CA SER A 58 4.41 -15.38 10.36
C SER A 58 3.11 -16.14 10.56
N MET A 59 2.99 -17.27 9.87
CA MET A 59 1.87 -18.21 10.05
C MET A 59 2.23 -19.35 11.01
N ASP A 60 3.51 -19.48 11.38
CA ASP A 60 4.04 -20.58 12.17
C ASP A 60 4.11 -20.24 13.68
N THR A 61 4.13 -18.96 14.02
CA THR A 61 4.19 -18.46 15.40
C THR A 61 2.80 -18.06 15.88
N LEU A 62 2.41 -18.55 17.06
CA LEU A 62 1.15 -18.18 17.73
C LEU A 62 1.31 -16.97 18.67
N ASP A 63 2.54 -16.48 18.84
CA ASP A 63 2.89 -15.35 19.71
C ASP A 63 2.72 -14.01 18.97
N MET A 64 1.51 -13.75 18.47
CA MET A 64 1.18 -12.46 17.85
C MET A 64 0.50 -11.54 18.85
N ASP A 65 0.81 -10.23 18.77
CA ASP A 65 0.18 -9.19 19.61
C ASP A 65 -1.27 -8.87 19.21
N TRP A 66 -1.85 -9.62 18.26
CA TRP A 66 -3.22 -9.43 17.75
C TRP A 66 -3.96 -10.76 17.54
N SER A 67 -5.29 -10.70 17.57
CA SER A 67 -6.17 -11.87 17.46
C SER A 67 -6.78 -12.02 16.07
N VAL A 68 -6.82 -13.25 15.56
CA VAL A 68 -7.41 -13.57 14.25
C VAL A 68 -8.91 -13.27 14.22
N GLU A 69 -9.60 -13.39 15.36
CA GLU A 69 -11.02 -13.12 15.51
C GLU A 69 -11.37 -11.65 15.15
N ASP A 70 -10.52 -10.68 15.51
CA ASP A 70 -10.73 -9.26 15.21
C ASP A 70 -10.78 -8.97 13.70
N THR A 71 -10.08 -9.79 12.91
CA THR A 71 -10.08 -9.69 11.44
C THR A 71 -11.49 -9.87 10.87
N THR A 72 -12.29 -10.73 11.50
CA THR A 72 -13.68 -10.98 11.07
C THR A 72 -14.53 -9.71 11.21
N GLY A 73 -14.38 -9.01 12.34
CA GLY A 73 -15.04 -7.72 12.56
C GLY A 73 -14.62 -6.67 11.53
N PHE A 74 -13.31 -6.56 11.28
CA PHE A 74 -12.75 -5.62 10.30
C PHE A 74 -13.24 -5.88 8.86
N ILE A 75 -13.28 -7.15 8.43
CA ILE A 75 -13.81 -7.54 7.12
C ILE A 75 -15.29 -7.16 7.01
N ASN A 76 -16.09 -7.50 8.02
CA ASN A 76 -17.52 -7.23 8.02
C ASN A 76 -17.79 -5.74 7.87
N VAL A 77 -17.14 -4.89 8.66
CA VAL A 77 -17.32 -3.43 8.61
C VAL A 77 -16.91 -2.86 7.26
N ASN A 78 -15.75 -3.27 6.72
CA ASN A 78 -15.30 -2.80 5.41
C ASN A 78 -16.21 -3.26 4.26
N ALA A 79 -16.75 -4.47 4.37
CA ALA A 79 -17.64 -5.05 3.37
C ALA A 79 -18.98 -4.32 3.26
N ILE A 80 -19.46 -3.63 4.32
CA ILE A 80 -20.76 -2.94 4.33
C ILE A 80 -20.93 -2.03 3.10
N ARG A 81 -19.93 -1.19 2.79
CA ARG A 81 -20.02 -0.25 1.65
C ARG A 81 -20.10 -0.98 0.31
N ILE A 82 -19.41 -2.10 0.17
CA ILE A 82 -19.37 -2.90 -1.05
C ILE A 82 -20.68 -3.67 -1.22
N ALA A 83 -21.19 -4.26 -0.14
CA ALA A 83 -22.48 -4.93 -0.11
C ALA A 83 -23.61 -3.97 -0.50
N LYS A 84 -23.66 -2.76 0.10
CA LYS A 84 -24.67 -1.73 -0.23
C LYS A 84 -24.59 -1.27 -1.68
N TYR A 85 -23.38 -1.11 -2.22
CA TYR A 85 -23.18 -0.81 -3.63
C TYR A 85 -23.70 -1.94 -4.54
N GLY A 86 -23.42 -3.19 -4.18
CA GLY A 86 -23.93 -4.36 -4.90
C GLY A 86 -25.47 -4.44 -4.89
N GLU A 87 -26.09 -4.26 -3.72
CA GLU A 87 -27.55 -4.21 -3.56
C GLU A 87 -28.17 -3.11 -4.44
N ARG A 88 -27.56 -1.92 -4.48
CA ARG A 88 -28.02 -0.81 -5.34
C ARG A 88 -27.95 -1.19 -6.82
N LYS A 89 -26.83 -1.74 -7.28
CA LYS A 89 -26.69 -2.18 -8.68
C LYS A 89 -27.70 -3.25 -9.08
N ILE A 90 -27.96 -4.21 -8.20
CA ILE A 90 -28.97 -5.24 -8.42
C ILE A 90 -30.36 -4.60 -8.57
N ARG A 91 -30.69 -3.62 -7.71
CA ARG A 91 -31.94 -2.85 -7.80
C ARG A 91 -32.05 -2.08 -9.11
N ASP A 92 -30.97 -1.46 -9.54
CA ASP A 92 -30.92 -0.63 -10.74
C ASP A 92 -30.79 -1.47 -12.03
N GLY A 93 -30.75 -2.81 -11.93
CA GLY A 93 -30.60 -3.72 -13.07
C GLY A 93 -29.22 -3.65 -13.73
N GLU A 94 -28.22 -3.05 -13.06
CA GLU A 94 -26.87 -2.88 -13.58
C GLU A 94 -26.01 -4.13 -13.33
N PRO A 95 -25.21 -4.58 -14.31
CA PRO A 95 -24.31 -5.71 -14.11
C PRO A 95 -23.20 -5.38 -13.10
N LEU A 96 -22.98 -6.32 -12.17
CA LEU A 96 -21.92 -6.23 -11.14
C LEU A 96 -20.51 -6.42 -11.72
N SER A 97 -20.39 -7.09 -12.86
CA SER A 97 -19.14 -7.29 -13.57
C SER A 97 -19.35 -7.11 -15.07
N LYS A 98 -18.45 -6.37 -15.71
CA LYS A 98 -18.28 -6.42 -17.16
C LYS A 98 -17.36 -7.59 -17.46
N ARG A 99 -17.89 -8.80 -17.66
CA ARG A 99 -17.09 -9.87 -18.27
C ARG A 99 -16.70 -9.41 -19.67
N LYS A 100 -15.41 -9.47 -19.99
CA LYS A 100 -14.93 -9.50 -21.37
C LYS A 100 -15.27 -10.84 -21.99
#